data_AF-A0A9E1L046-F1
#
_entry.id   AF-A0A9E1L046-F1
#
_cell.length_a   1.000
_cell.length_b   1.000
_cell.length_c   1.000
_cell.angle_alpha   90.00
_cell.angle_beta   90.00
_cell.angle_gamma   90.00
#
_symmetry.space_group_name_H-M   'P 1'
#
loop_
_entity.id
_entity.type
_entity.pdbx_description
1 polymer ?
#
loop_
_entity_poly.entity_id
_entity_poly.type
_entity_poly.pdbx_seq_one_letter_code
_entity_poly.pdbx_strand_id
1 'polypeptide(L)'
;MRLRALLLFVAAILMTIPLLSSSSFAEETSKFVPNKLLCAKMIRYGQEAYTRGRFQDAKDFFRKAVTYDPNSKKAWLFYDQAVLFALAERVERKENRDLLLPGNPKIPPQGQHSSLPAVVEDLYVTPEPAETDADVEEEEEEEEGC
;
A
#
# COMPACT_ATOMS: atom_id res chain seq x y z
N MET A 1 -30.40 -6.70 -46.25
CA MET A 1 -29.56 -5.48 -46.20
C MET A 1 -28.82 -5.30 -44.88
N ARG A 2 -29.40 -5.70 -43.73
CA ARG A 2 -28.78 -5.57 -42.40
C ARG A 2 -27.48 -6.38 -42.22
N LEU A 3 -27.40 -7.60 -42.75
CA LEU A 3 -26.18 -8.44 -42.66
C LEU A 3 -24.99 -7.88 -43.46
N ARG A 4 -25.26 -7.31 -44.64
CA ARG A 4 -24.22 -6.66 -45.47
C ARG A 4 -23.73 -5.37 -44.81
N ALA A 5 -24.64 -4.58 -44.23
CA ALA A 5 -24.27 -3.40 -43.45
C ALA A 5 -23.44 -3.77 -42.20
N LEU A 6 -23.77 -4.87 -41.52
CA LEU A 6 -23.05 -5.35 -40.34
C LEU A 6 -21.65 -5.88 -40.71
N LEU A 7 -21.52 -6.60 -41.82
CA LEU A 7 -20.22 -7.05 -42.34
C LEU A 7 -19.31 -5.88 -42.73
N LEU A 8 -19.87 -4.85 -43.37
CA LEU A 8 -19.11 -3.64 -43.71
C LEU A 8 -18.66 -2.85 -42.47
N PHE A 9 -19.51 -2.80 -41.44
CA PHE A 9 -19.18 -2.14 -40.17
C PHE A 9 -18.05 -2.85 -39.42
N VAL A 10 -18.09 -4.19 -39.36
CA VAL A 10 -17.03 -5.01 -38.73
C VAL A 10 -15.71 -4.88 -39.50
N ALA A 11 -15.74 -4.89 -40.84
CA ALA A 11 -14.54 -4.71 -41.66
C ALA A 11 -13.90 -3.32 -41.46
N ALA A 12 -14.70 -2.26 -41.30
CA ALA A 12 -14.20 -0.92 -41.03
C ALA A 12 -13.52 -0.80 -39.65
N ILE A 13 -14.04 -1.50 -38.64
CA ILE A 13 -13.42 -1.56 -37.31
C ILE A 13 -12.07 -2.30 -37.37
N LEU A 14 -12.01 -3.44 -38.06
CA LEU A 14 -10.77 -4.21 -38.22
C LEU A 14 -9.66 -3.45 -38.98
N MET A 15 -10.03 -2.61 -39.94
CA MET A 15 -9.10 -1.74 -40.68
C MET A 15 -8.59 -0.54 -39.87
N THR A 16 -9.31 -0.08 -38.85
CA THR A 16 -8.95 1.12 -38.07
C THR A 16 -8.11 0.81 -36.82
N ILE A 17 -8.21 -0.41 -36.28
CA ILE A 17 -7.40 -0.88 -35.14
C ILE A 17 -5.86 -0.82 -35.37
N PRO A 18 -5.29 -1.16 -36.54
CA PRO A 18 -3.84 -1.03 -36.77
C PRO A 18 -3.37 0.43 -36.88
N LEU A 19 -4.25 1.38 -37.24
CA LEU A 19 -3.91 2.81 -37.26
C LEU A 19 -3.77 3.40 -35.86
N LEU A 20 -4.54 2.92 -34.87
CA LEU A 20 -4.37 3.31 -33.46
C LEU A 20 -3.13 2.67 -32.82
N SER A 21 -2.76 1.48 -33.27
CA SER A 21 -1.59 0.72 -32.77
C SER A 21 -0.24 1.33 -33.20
N SER A 22 -0.26 2.26 -34.16
CA SER A 22 0.94 2.95 -34.66
C SER A 22 1.39 4.12 -33.77
N SER A 23 0.76 4.30 -32.62
CA SER A 23 1.26 5.18 -31.55
C SER A 23 2.47 4.50 -30.87
N SER A 24 3.53 4.26 -31.63
CA SER A 24 4.84 3.95 -31.05
C SER A 24 5.24 5.21 -30.30
N PHE A 25 5.04 5.21 -28.99
CA PHE A 25 5.62 6.20 -28.11
C PHE A 25 7.12 6.02 -28.28
N ALA A 26 7.72 6.82 -29.16
CA ALA A 26 9.16 6.94 -29.23
C ALA A 26 9.57 7.45 -27.85
N GLU A 27 9.95 6.51 -26.98
CA GLU A 27 10.57 6.79 -25.70
C GLU A 27 11.85 7.53 -26.07
N GLU A 28 11.78 8.86 -26.00
CA GLU A 28 12.95 9.71 -26.09
C GLU A 28 13.81 9.27 -24.92
N THR A 29 14.79 8.39 -25.21
CA THR A 29 15.80 7.97 -24.26
C THR A 29 16.68 9.19 -24.03
N SER A 30 16.15 10.15 -23.27
CA SER A 30 16.92 11.16 -22.58
C SER A 30 18.10 10.42 -21.99
N LYS A 31 19.32 10.88 -22.30
CA LYS A 31 20.57 10.28 -21.83
C LYS A 31 20.57 10.37 -20.30
N PHE A 32 19.97 9.38 -19.66
CA PHE A 32 19.90 9.29 -18.22
C PHE A 32 21.31 8.96 -17.74
N VAL A 33 21.92 9.90 -17.02
CA VAL A 33 23.22 9.71 -16.38
C VAL A 33 22.95 9.28 -14.94
N PRO A 34 23.22 8.01 -14.56
CA PRO A 34 22.96 7.54 -13.21
C PRO A 34 23.80 8.28 -12.18
N ASN A 35 23.16 8.76 -11.12
CA ASN A 35 23.83 9.32 -9.96
C ASN A 35 24.03 8.26 -8.88
N LYS A 36 25.12 7.49 -9.03
CA LYS A 36 25.46 6.39 -8.12
C LYS A 36 25.69 6.84 -6.67
N LEU A 37 26.20 8.06 -6.47
CA LEU A 37 26.45 8.61 -5.14
C LEU A 37 25.14 8.91 -4.40
N LEU A 38 24.19 9.59 -5.07
CA LEU A 38 22.87 9.84 -4.50
C LEU A 38 22.09 8.53 -4.31
N CYS A 39 22.19 7.58 -5.24
CA CYS A 39 21.63 6.24 -5.06
C CYS A 39 22.15 5.57 -3.78
N ALA A 40 23.47 5.53 -3.58
CA ALA A 40 24.08 4.92 -2.39
C ALA A 40 23.66 5.66 -1.10
N LYS A 41 23.59 6.99 -1.13
CA LYS A 41 23.13 7.80 0.01
C LYS A 41 21.68 7.47 0.38
N MET A 42 20.80 7.37 -0.61
CA MET A 42 19.40 7.01 -0.37
C MET A 42 19.24 5.58 0.14
N ILE A 43 20.04 4.62 -0.36
CA ILE A 43 20.06 3.26 0.17
C ILE A 43 20.42 3.27 1.66
N ARG A 44 21.43 4.04 2.09
CA ARG A 44 21.80 4.12 3.51
C ARG A 44 20.67 4.65 4.39
N TYR A 45 20.03 5.76 3.99
CA TYR A 45 18.87 6.29 4.74
C TYR A 45 17.70 5.32 4.77
N GLY A 46 17.43 4.63 3.65
CA GLY A 46 16.39 3.61 3.60
C GLY A 46 16.69 2.44 4.54
N GLN A 47 17.95 2.00 4.62
CA GLN A 47 18.37 0.95 5.57
C GLN A 47 18.23 1.39 7.03
N GLU A 48 18.56 2.64 7.36
CA GLU A 48 18.35 3.20 8.70
C GLU A 48 16.86 3.28 9.07
N ALA A 49 15.99 3.62 8.12
CA ALA A 49 14.54 3.58 8.36
C ALA A 49 14.03 2.14 8.50
N TYR A 50 14.50 1.23 7.64
CA TYR A 50 14.12 -0.17 7.61
C TYR A 50 14.49 -0.89 8.92
N THR A 51 15.71 -0.68 9.42
CA THR A 51 16.18 -1.26 10.69
C THR A 51 15.39 -0.76 11.90
N ARG A 52 14.80 0.43 11.81
CA ARG A 52 13.89 0.98 12.83
C ARG A 52 12.42 0.56 12.63
N GLY A 53 12.14 -0.38 11.73
CA GLY A 53 10.78 -0.86 11.44
C GLY A 53 9.89 0.13 10.67
N ARG A 54 10.42 1.29 10.25
CA ARG A 54 9.65 2.28 9.48
C ARG A 54 9.69 1.95 7.99
N PHE A 55 8.94 0.91 7.61
CA PHE A 55 8.99 0.36 6.24
C PHE A 55 8.46 1.33 5.17
N GLN A 56 7.47 2.16 5.51
CA GLN A 56 6.94 3.16 4.60
C GLN A 56 7.97 4.25 4.25
N ASP A 57 8.69 4.77 5.26
CA ASP A 57 9.79 5.71 5.07
C ASP A 57 10.93 5.06 4.27
N ALA A 58 11.29 3.82 4.62
CA ALA A 58 12.33 3.08 3.92
C ALA A 58 12.02 2.93 2.43
N LYS A 59 10.77 2.56 2.10
CA LYS A 59 10.29 2.48 0.71
C LYS A 59 10.47 3.81 -0.02
N ASP A 60 10.17 4.94 0.60
CA ASP A 60 10.34 6.25 -0.03
C ASP A 60 11.80 6.59 -0.31
N PHE A 61 12.72 6.25 0.59
CA PHE A 61 14.16 6.39 0.34
C PHE A 61 14.63 5.45 -0.79
N PHE A 62 14.23 4.18 -0.79
CA PHE A 62 14.63 3.24 -1.83
C PHE A 62 14.04 3.60 -3.20
N ARG A 63 12.82 4.13 -3.25
CA ARG A 63 12.25 4.69 -4.48
C ARG A 63 13.12 5.82 -5.04
N LYS A 64 13.57 6.75 -4.18
CA LYS A 64 14.52 7.79 -4.59
C LYS A 64 15.84 7.19 -5.08
N ALA A 65 16.34 6.13 -4.43
CA ALA A 65 17.54 5.43 -4.89
C ALA A 65 17.38 4.88 -6.33
N VAL A 66 16.25 4.24 -6.63
CA VAL A 66 15.92 3.75 -7.98
C VAL A 66 15.83 4.91 -8.98
N THR A 67 15.27 6.06 -8.60
CA THR A 67 15.23 7.22 -9.51
C THR A 67 16.62 7.80 -9.82
N TYR A 68 17.58 7.67 -8.90
CA TYR A 68 18.95 8.12 -9.11
C TYR A 68 19.80 7.13 -9.91
N ASP A 69 19.57 5.82 -9.75
CA ASP A 69 20.20 4.78 -10.55
C ASP A 69 19.25 3.61 -10.81
N PRO A 70 18.46 3.65 -11.91
CA PRO A 70 17.56 2.58 -12.31
C PRO A 70 18.28 1.28 -12.65
N ASN A 71 19.58 1.33 -12.95
CA ASN A 71 20.39 0.13 -13.25
C ASN A 71 20.93 -0.53 -11.98
N SER A 72 20.75 0.09 -10.81
CA SER A 72 21.19 -0.46 -9.53
C SER A 72 20.27 -1.60 -9.08
N LYS A 73 20.71 -2.84 -9.32
CA LYS A 73 20.05 -4.05 -8.79
C LYS A 73 19.84 -3.99 -7.28
N LYS A 74 20.78 -3.36 -6.56
CA LYS A 74 20.72 -3.19 -5.11
C LYS A 74 19.57 -2.26 -4.69
N ALA A 75 19.35 -1.17 -5.44
CA ALA A 75 18.25 -0.24 -5.14
C ALA A 75 16.89 -0.91 -5.32
N TRP A 76 16.71 -1.68 -6.41
CA TRP A 76 15.50 -2.46 -6.66
C TRP A 76 15.24 -3.50 -5.58
N LEU A 77 16.26 -4.29 -5.21
CA LEU A 77 16.12 -5.30 -4.16
C LEU A 77 15.60 -4.69 -2.85
N PHE A 78 16.21 -3.58 -2.41
CA PHE A 78 15.75 -2.92 -1.19
C PHE A 78 14.36 -2.28 -1.33
N TYR A 79 14.04 -1.73 -2.49
CA TYR A 79 12.72 -1.18 -2.76
C TYR A 79 11.65 -2.27 -2.66
N ASP A 80 11.82 -3.39 -3.36
CA ASP A 80 10.88 -4.50 -3.38
C ASP A 80 10.67 -5.07 -1.97
N GLN A 81 11.78 -5.25 -1.23
CA GLN A 81 11.73 -5.69 0.16
C GLN A 81 10.94 -4.70 1.03
N ALA A 82 11.21 -3.40 0.95
CA ALA A 82 10.48 -2.42 1.76
C ALA A 82 8.99 -2.32 1.37
N VAL A 83 8.65 -2.47 0.09
CA VAL A 83 7.26 -2.54 -0.38
C VAL A 83 6.53 -3.72 0.25
N LEU A 84 7.16 -4.90 0.27
CA LEU A 84 6.58 -6.12 0.86
C LEU A 84 6.27 -5.91 2.35
N PHE A 85 7.22 -5.42 3.13
CA PHE A 85 7.03 -5.22 4.57
C PHE A 85 6.07 -4.08 4.88
N ALA A 86 6.12 -2.99 4.13
CA ALA A 86 5.13 -1.91 4.26
C ALA A 86 3.71 -2.39 3.93
N LEU A 87 3.57 -3.32 3.00
CA LEU A 87 2.28 -3.95 2.69
C LEU A 87 1.81 -4.85 3.83
N ALA A 88 2.69 -5.72 4.34
CA ALA A 88 2.40 -6.61 5.45
C ALA A 88 1.90 -5.83 6.68
N GLU A 89 2.58 -4.74 7.03
CA GLU A 89 2.21 -3.87 8.14
C GLU A 89 0.81 -3.25 7.96
N ARG A 90 0.48 -2.77 6.75
CA ARG A 90 -0.85 -2.22 6.45
C ARG A 90 -1.96 -3.27 6.52
N VAL A 91 -1.64 -4.50 6.13
CA VAL A 91 -2.53 -5.65 6.22
C VAL A 91 -2.81 -6.01 7.69
N GLU A 92 -1.77 -6.08 8.51
CA GLU A 92 -1.88 -6.37 9.95
C GLU A 92 -2.70 -5.32 10.68
N ARG A 93 -2.48 -4.04 10.37
CA ARG A 93 -3.26 -2.93 10.92
C ARG A 93 -4.71 -2.87 10.42
N LYS A 94 -5.13 -3.78 9.53
CA LYS A 94 -6.46 -3.83 8.90
C LYS A 94 -6.86 -2.51 8.21
N GLU A 95 -5.89 -1.67 7.86
CA GLU A 95 -6.10 -0.38 7.21
C GLU A 95 -6.69 -0.56 5.79
N ASN A 96 -6.62 -1.78 5.25
CA ASN A 96 -7.15 -2.15 3.96
C ASN A 96 -7.78 -3.57 4.00
N ARG A 97 -8.92 -3.72 4.70
CA ARG A 97 -9.67 -4.99 4.75
C ARG A 97 -10.05 -5.53 3.35
N ASP A 98 -10.22 -4.62 2.39
CA ASP A 98 -10.56 -4.92 1.00
C ASP A 98 -9.42 -5.66 0.26
N LEU A 99 -8.18 -5.56 0.73
CA LEU A 99 -7.04 -6.26 0.12
C LEU A 99 -6.93 -7.73 0.54
N LEU A 100 -7.59 -8.12 1.62
CA LEU A 100 -7.46 -9.44 2.25
C LEU A 100 -8.59 -10.42 1.86
N LEU A 101 -9.63 -9.94 1.19
CA LEU A 101 -10.82 -10.71 0.90
C LEU A 101 -11.13 -10.61 -0.60
N PRO A 102 -10.85 -11.66 -1.40
CA PRO A 102 -11.41 -11.74 -2.73
C PRO A 102 -12.94 -11.87 -2.63
N GLY A 103 -13.67 -10.87 -3.12
CA GLY A 103 -15.08 -11.04 -3.51
C GLY A 103 -16.17 -10.43 -2.63
N ASN A 104 -15.99 -9.23 -2.05
CA ASN A 104 -17.15 -8.43 -1.63
C ASN A 104 -17.44 -7.33 -2.66
N PRO A 105 -18.36 -7.55 -3.64
CA PRO A 105 -18.89 -6.44 -4.41
C PRO A 105 -19.56 -5.47 -3.43
N LYS A 106 -19.18 -4.20 -3.51
CA LYS A 106 -19.76 -3.09 -2.77
C LYS A 106 -21.20 -2.94 -3.24
N ILE A 107 -22.15 -3.65 -2.62
CA ILE A 107 -23.58 -3.46 -2.87
C ILE A 107 -23.89 -2.03 -2.41
N PRO A 108 -24.29 -1.11 -3.31
CA PRO A 108 -24.72 0.22 -2.89
C PRO A 108 -25.96 0.05 -2.02
N PRO A 109 -26.12 0.82 -0.93
CA PRO A 109 -27.33 0.76 -0.12
C PRO A 109 -28.51 1.21 -0.98
N GLN A 110 -29.27 0.23 -1.49
CA GLN A 110 -30.60 0.47 -2.06
C GLN A 110 -31.49 0.85 -0.87
N GLY A 111 -31.78 2.14 -0.75
CA GLY A 111 -32.89 2.57 0.06
C GLY A 111 -34.16 1.94 -0.48
N GLN A 112 -35.00 1.41 0.42
CA GLN A 112 -36.32 2.00 0.69
C GLN A 112 -37.21 1.05 1.50
N HIS A 113 -37.67 1.60 2.62
CA HIS A 113 -39.03 1.56 3.16
C HIS A 113 -39.66 0.28 3.75
N SER A 114 -40.40 0.57 4.83
CA SER A 114 -41.47 -0.16 5.51
C SER A 114 -41.09 -1.27 6.49
N SER A 115 -41.60 -1.33 7.73
CA SER A 115 -42.36 -0.40 8.59
C SER A 115 -42.65 -1.12 9.92
N LEU A 116 -42.26 -0.49 11.06
CA LEU A 116 -42.90 -0.51 12.39
C LEU A 116 -42.97 -1.84 13.22
N PRO A 117 -43.23 -1.78 14.55
CA PRO A 117 -42.57 -0.96 15.58
C PRO A 117 -42.24 -1.73 16.90
N ALA A 118 -41.43 -1.08 17.75
CA ALA A 118 -41.41 -1.10 19.22
C ALA A 118 -41.46 -2.43 20.00
N VAL A 119 -40.34 -2.78 20.64
CA VAL A 119 -40.32 -3.06 22.09
C VAL A 119 -39.08 -2.38 22.69
N VAL A 120 -39.34 -1.41 23.55
CA VAL A 120 -38.40 -0.80 24.49
C VAL A 120 -38.52 -1.59 25.79
N GLU A 121 -37.45 -2.24 26.22
CA GLU A 121 -37.31 -2.90 27.52
C GLU A 121 -35.82 -3.28 27.65
N ASP A 122 -35.06 -3.05 28.70
CA ASP A 122 -35.21 -2.15 29.84
C ASP A 122 -33.79 -2.04 30.45
N LEU A 123 -33.59 -0.99 31.22
CA LEU A 123 -32.68 -0.89 32.37
C LEU A 123 -31.20 -1.37 32.30
N TYR A 124 -30.31 -0.38 32.34
CA TYR A 124 -29.21 -0.22 33.31
C TYR A 124 -28.44 -1.47 33.78
N VAL A 125 -27.14 -1.55 33.42
CA VAL A 125 -26.06 -1.72 34.42
C VAL A 125 -24.75 -1.12 33.87
N THR A 126 -24.27 -0.04 34.48
CA THR A 126 -22.83 0.23 34.66
C THR A 126 -22.68 0.95 36.00
N PRO A 127 -21.76 0.46 36.84
CA PRO A 127 -20.76 1.33 37.46
C PRO A 127 -19.37 0.71 37.28
N GLU A 128 -18.42 1.42 36.65
CA GLU A 128 -17.38 2.29 37.24
C GLU A 128 -16.08 1.51 37.55
N PRO A 129 -14.89 2.10 37.31
CA PRO A 129 -13.60 1.45 37.41
C PRO A 129 -13.04 1.55 38.84
N ALA A 130 -12.18 0.61 39.22
CA ALA A 130 -11.34 0.74 40.40
C ALA A 130 -9.88 0.95 39.95
N GLU A 131 -9.44 2.21 40.01
CA GLU A 131 -8.04 2.58 40.19
C GLU A 131 -7.68 2.34 41.66
N THR A 132 -6.49 1.80 41.93
CA THR A 132 -5.71 2.16 43.12
C THR A 132 -4.23 1.93 42.83
N ASP A 133 -3.49 3.02 42.98
CA ASP A 133 -2.05 3.20 42.94
C ASP A 133 -1.29 2.54 44.10
N ALA A 134 0.03 2.73 44.05
CA ALA A 134 1.06 2.63 45.10
C ALA A 134 1.76 1.26 45.22
N ASP A 135 3.08 1.16 45.37
CA ASP A 135 4.20 2.10 45.33
C ASP A 135 5.48 1.22 45.29
N VAL A 136 6.49 1.74 44.60
CA VAL A 136 7.94 1.72 44.88
C VAL A 136 8.50 0.69 45.87
N GLU A 137 9.45 -0.14 45.44
CA GLU A 137 10.73 -0.34 46.15
C GLU A 137 11.89 -0.45 45.13
N GLU A 138 12.85 0.47 45.26
CA GLU A 138 14.19 0.44 44.69
C GLU A 138 15.02 -0.60 45.45
N GLU A 139 15.78 -1.45 44.76
CA GLU A 139 17.02 -2.01 45.32
C GLU A 139 18.11 -1.95 44.25
N GLU A 140 19.06 -1.05 44.48
CA GLU A 140 20.42 -1.10 43.97
C GLU A 140 21.14 -2.27 44.67
N GLU A 141 21.76 -3.18 43.93
CA GLU A 141 22.99 -3.84 44.42
C GLU A 141 23.98 -3.98 43.26
N GLU A 142 25.07 -3.23 43.38
CA GLU A 142 26.36 -3.50 42.76
C GLU A 142 26.90 -4.82 43.33
N GLU A 143 27.43 -5.73 42.49
CA GLU A 143 28.59 -6.51 42.93
C GLU A 143 29.48 -6.97 41.76
N GLU A 144 30.77 -6.83 42.01
CA GLU A 144 31.93 -7.16 41.19
C GLU A 144 32.05 -8.67 40.90
N GLY A 145 32.79 -9.06 39.85
CA GLY A 145 33.21 -10.46 39.76
C GLY A 145 33.93 -10.91 38.49
N CYS A 146 35.20 -10.48 38.34
CA CYS A 146 36.30 -11.09 37.57
C CYS A 146 36.24 -11.14 36.02
#